data_AF-A0A8D9F971-F1
#
_entry.id   AF-A0A8D9F971-F1
#
_cell.length_a   1.000
_cell.length_b   1.000
_cell.length_c   1.000
_cell.angle_alpha   90.00
_cell.angle_beta   90.00
_cell.angle_gamma   90.00
#
_symmetry.space_group_name_H-M   'P 1'
#
loop_
_entity.id
_entity.type
_entity.pdbx_description
1 polymer ?
#
loop_
_entity_poly.entity_id
_entity_poly.type
_entity_poly.pdbx_seq_one_letter_code
_entity_poly.pdbx_strand_id
1 'polypeptide(L)'
;ACTELARRYTTVAQTLQNYEKELIDIWMNHDVWIVEDCLRKNILALNESTGKLEVNLDHRINLLIRECESLLKMEIPVPVVTLAIFAKRDYFTKVTDSLEFLLDSFFTSVQRVKLEVRPLFLPPLVRLTSMLHPALSILQWTDRGWKSFVRHTEVAVKNFDVLVTRVHDIYTNRILQVLASMQTVSLHVLPEPQSDPWTVKQFLDNIDQATQSAAEELNRKSLMVEEAVEEVLDLVKKEAEIWKANNADSDTFFDTLLDETSSNVSKPSQAAIEPSGTPTQQQDWSSVYECFENPQNLLRTGGGLSKAMQEMVLNAVSEMRRYYSRKVIDVLIKVTRTSLDTLRRRFILNTGPPPVFLLDAKLKIPSVIISPPLEEVQEALITAGKHITGVAKGVAQWTGGETQTGAGAAEAATDPAV
;
A
#
# COMPACT_ATOMS: atom_id res chain seq x y z
N ALA A 1 30.85 63.91 51.99
CA ALA A 1 29.95 63.43 50.92
C ALA A 1 30.69 62.51 49.94
N CYS A 2 31.77 62.96 49.28
CA CYS A 2 32.52 62.14 48.31
C CYS A 2 33.19 60.89 48.91
N THR A 3 33.71 60.95 50.14
CA THR A 3 34.36 59.80 50.81
C THR A 3 33.39 58.68 51.19
N GLU A 4 32.20 59.03 51.68
CA GLU A 4 31.14 58.05 52.00
C GLU A 4 30.54 57.44 50.71
N LEU A 5 30.44 58.22 49.63
CA LEU A 5 30.04 57.70 48.32
C LEU A 5 31.09 56.73 47.75
N ALA A 6 32.38 57.05 47.87
CA ALA A 6 33.48 56.17 47.47
C ALA A 6 33.50 54.88 48.31
N ARG A 7 33.23 54.96 49.62
CA ARG A 7 33.11 53.80 50.51
C ARG A 7 31.97 52.89 50.08
N ARG A 8 30.78 53.46 49.83
CA ARG A 8 29.60 52.70 49.35
C ARG A 8 29.84 52.09 47.98
N TYR A 9 30.44 52.83 47.05
CA TYR A 9 30.83 52.31 45.74
C TYR A 9 31.79 51.12 45.86
N THR A 10 32.81 51.23 46.71
CA THR A 10 33.78 50.15 46.95
C THR A 10 33.12 48.93 47.57
N THR A 11 32.22 49.11 48.53
CA THR A 11 31.45 48.00 49.12
C THR A 11 30.57 47.32 48.08
N VAL A 12 29.86 48.08 47.24
CA VAL A 12 29.03 47.51 46.17
C VAL A 12 29.89 46.78 45.13
N ALA A 13 31.01 47.37 44.72
CA ALA A 13 31.96 46.73 43.79
C ALA A 13 32.50 45.41 44.36
N GLN A 14 32.85 45.38 45.65
CA GLN A 14 33.27 44.14 46.33
C GLN A 14 32.15 43.11 46.40
N THR A 15 30.91 43.50 46.70
CA THR A 15 29.78 42.57 46.72
C THR A 15 29.50 41.97 45.34
N LEU A 16 29.64 42.77 44.28
CA LEU A 16 29.45 42.29 42.90
C LEU A 16 30.57 41.32 42.49
N GLN A 17 31.83 41.61 42.84
CA GLN A 17 32.95 40.71 42.58
C GLN A 17 32.84 39.39 43.35
N ASN A 18 32.35 39.43 44.60
CA ASN A 18 32.12 38.22 45.37
C ASN A 18 30.97 37.39 44.78
N TYR A 19 29.89 38.04 44.35
CA TYR A 19 28.78 37.38 43.67
C TYR A 19 29.22 36.72 42.35
N GLU A 20 30.07 37.40 41.56
CA GLU A 20 30.65 36.84 40.34
C GLU A 20 31.51 35.59 40.63
N LYS A 21 32.37 35.64 41.65
CA LYS A 21 33.18 34.48 42.06
C LYS A 21 32.33 33.33 42.56
N GLU A 22 31.31 33.60 43.36
CA GLU A 22 30.37 32.58 43.85
C GLU A 22 29.65 31.90 42.68
N LEU A 23 29.20 32.65 41.67
CA LEU A 23 28.59 32.09 40.46
C LEU A 23 29.56 31.21 39.67
N ILE A 24 30.82 31.66 39.50
CA ILE A 24 31.86 30.87 38.83
C ILE A 24 32.17 29.59 39.62
N ASP A 25 32.25 29.66 40.94
CA ASP A 25 32.51 28.50 41.80
C ASP A 25 31.35 27.50 41.76
N ILE A 26 30.10 27.96 41.77
CA ILE A 26 28.92 27.09 41.58
C ILE A 26 28.98 26.41 40.21
N TRP A 27 29.32 27.15 39.15
CA TRP A 27 29.45 26.61 37.81
C TRP A 27 30.61 25.61 37.67
N MET A 28 31.73 25.88 38.33
CA MET A 28 32.89 24.99 38.36
C MET A 28 32.59 23.66 39.05
N ASN A 29 31.71 23.68 40.03
CA ASN A 29 31.25 22.51 40.76
C ASN A 29 30.03 21.85 40.11
N HIS A 30 29.60 22.27 38.91
CA HIS A 30 28.46 21.68 38.24
C HIS A 30 28.63 20.16 38.11
N ASP A 31 27.61 19.42 38.52
CA ASP A 31 27.67 17.98 38.73
C ASP A 31 28.01 17.21 37.44
N VAL A 32 29.24 16.70 37.40
CA VAL A 32 29.74 15.78 36.36
C VAL A 32 28.84 14.54 36.23
N TRP A 33 28.22 14.12 37.34
CA TRP A 33 27.31 12.98 37.42
C TRP A 33 26.02 13.16 36.61
N ILE A 34 25.49 14.38 36.53
CA ILE A 34 24.26 14.67 35.76
C ILE A 34 24.52 14.45 34.27
N VAL A 35 25.70 14.87 33.80
CA VAL A 35 26.12 14.66 32.41
C VAL A 35 26.31 13.17 32.13
N GLU A 36 26.98 12.46 33.03
CA GLU A 36 27.24 11.03 32.86
C GLU A 36 25.94 10.21 32.79
N ASP A 37 24.96 10.54 33.63
CA ASP A 37 23.62 9.96 33.59
C ASP A 37 22.91 10.25 32.26
N CYS A 38 23.00 11.49 31.75
CA CYS A 38 22.42 11.85 30.46
C CYS A 38 23.05 11.10 29.28
N LEU A 39 24.37 10.83 29.33
CA LEU A 39 25.08 10.10 28.28
C LEU A 39 24.85 8.58 28.33
N ARG A 40 24.46 8.04 29.49
CA ARG A 40 24.06 6.64 29.69
C ARG A 40 22.62 6.35 29.23
N LYS A 41 21.83 7.38 28.93
CA LYS A 41 20.49 7.21 28.35
C LYS A 41 20.58 6.64 26.94
N ASN A 42 19.55 5.89 26.55
CA ASN A 42 19.43 5.35 25.21
C ASN A 42 19.20 6.46 24.19
N ILE A 43 19.66 6.24 22.96
CA ILE A 43 19.66 7.23 21.89
C ILE A 43 18.24 7.62 21.45
N LEU A 44 17.29 6.68 21.48
CA LEU A 44 15.88 6.93 21.22
C LEU A 44 15.05 6.72 22.49
N ALA A 45 13.98 7.50 22.63
CA ALA A 45 12.97 7.29 23.65
C ALA A 45 11.57 7.43 23.05
N LEU A 46 10.63 6.69 23.63
CA LEU A 46 9.22 6.93 23.41
C LEU A 46 8.81 8.07 24.34
N ASN A 47 8.45 9.22 23.79
CA ASN A 47 7.98 10.34 24.59
C ASN A 47 6.63 9.95 25.25
N GLU A 48 6.58 10.00 26.58
CA GLU A 48 5.42 9.57 27.38
C GLU A 48 4.18 10.44 27.16
N SER A 49 4.34 11.65 26.64
CA SER A 49 3.27 12.63 26.48
C SER A 49 2.76 12.77 25.03
N THR A 50 3.63 12.61 24.03
CA THR A 50 3.23 12.61 22.61
C THR A 50 3.02 11.21 22.06
N GLY A 51 3.50 10.17 22.76
CA GLY A 51 3.55 8.80 22.27
C GLY A 51 4.52 8.62 21.09
N LYS A 52 5.28 9.67 20.71
CA LYS A 52 6.16 9.71 19.53
C LYS A 52 7.58 9.25 19.86
N LEU A 53 8.20 8.57 18.90
CA LEU A 53 9.61 8.21 18.93
C LEU A 53 10.43 9.48 18.68
N GLU A 54 11.18 9.90 19.68
CA GLU A 54 11.99 11.11 19.62
C GLU A 54 13.45 10.77 19.99
N VAL A 55 14.38 11.56 19.46
CA VAL A 55 15.79 11.47 19.83
C VAL A 55 15.93 11.92 21.28
N ASN A 56 16.42 11.02 22.13
CA ASN A 56 16.49 11.24 23.56
C ASN A 56 17.77 12.00 23.93
N LEU A 57 17.87 13.24 23.43
CA LEU A 57 18.92 14.17 23.83
C LEU A 57 18.36 15.08 24.91
N ASP A 58 18.89 14.93 26.13
CA ASP A 58 18.48 15.76 27.26
C ASP A 58 18.79 17.24 26.97
N HIS A 59 17.83 18.14 27.19
CA HIS A 59 17.99 19.57 26.96
C HIS A 59 19.21 20.15 27.71
N ARG A 60 19.61 19.49 28.82
CA ARG A 60 20.75 19.85 29.65
C ARG A 60 22.06 19.79 28.87
N ILE A 61 22.23 18.85 27.94
CA ILE A 61 23.44 18.75 27.10
C ILE A 61 23.52 19.96 26.15
N ASN A 62 22.39 20.34 25.54
CA ASN A 62 22.32 21.50 24.65
C ASN A 62 22.54 22.83 25.40
N LEU A 63 21.99 22.96 26.61
CA LEU A 63 22.25 24.10 27.48
C LEU A 63 23.75 24.18 27.84
N LEU A 64 24.33 23.07 28.27
CA LEU A 64 25.74 23.00 28.66
C LEU A 64 26.68 23.39 27.50
N ILE A 65 26.36 23.00 26.27
CA ILE A 65 27.10 23.40 25.07
C ILE A 65 26.99 24.93 24.83
N ARG A 66 25.79 25.52 24.99
CA ARG A 66 25.56 26.96 24.82
C ARG A 66 26.21 27.80 25.92
N GLU A 67 26.15 27.33 27.16
CA GLU A 67 26.75 27.97 28.32
C GLU A 67 28.29 27.94 28.21
N CYS A 68 28.86 26.80 27.80
CA CYS A 68 30.29 26.68 27.50
C CYS A 68 30.73 27.67 26.42
N GLU A 69 29.98 27.79 25.31
CA GLU A 69 30.28 28.74 24.24
C GLU A 69 30.28 30.19 24.75
N SER A 70 29.32 30.53 25.62
CA SER A 70 29.17 31.87 26.18
C SER A 70 30.29 32.20 27.17
N LEU A 71 30.66 31.26 28.04
CA LEU A 71 31.73 31.43 29.02
C LEU A 71 33.11 31.52 28.37
N LEU A 72 33.36 30.73 27.32
CA LEU A 72 34.57 30.82 26.52
C LEU A 72 34.72 32.18 25.82
N LYS A 73 33.61 32.76 25.34
CA LYS A 73 33.61 34.13 24.77
C LYS A 73 33.90 35.21 25.82
N MET A 74 33.61 34.96 27.09
CA MET A 74 33.86 35.87 28.20
C MET A 74 35.22 35.62 28.89
N GLU A 75 36.05 34.73 28.36
CA GLU A 75 37.37 34.34 28.92
C GLU A 75 37.30 33.77 30.35
N ILE A 76 36.13 33.28 30.76
CA ILE A 76 35.93 32.63 32.07
C ILE A 76 36.40 31.16 31.96
N PRO A 77 37.17 30.63 32.93
CA PRO A 77 37.59 29.23 32.90
C PRO A 77 36.37 28.31 32.98
N VAL A 78 36.40 27.18 32.27
CA VAL A 78 35.30 26.22 32.18
C VAL A 78 35.78 24.82 32.63
N PRO A 79 34.94 24.01 33.32
CA PRO A 79 35.29 22.64 33.69
C PRO A 79 35.75 21.77 32.51
N VAL A 80 36.73 20.91 32.75
CA VAL A 80 37.32 20.02 31.72
C VAL A 80 36.27 19.10 31.09
N VAL A 81 35.30 18.62 31.87
CA VAL A 81 34.20 17.77 31.39
C VAL A 81 33.33 18.50 30.38
N THR A 82 32.98 19.76 30.67
CA THR A 82 32.19 20.64 29.80
C THR A 82 32.93 20.98 28.51
N LEU A 83 34.25 21.22 28.60
CA LEU A 83 35.11 21.40 27.42
C LEU A 83 35.17 20.15 26.54
N ALA A 84 35.22 18.95 27.13
CA ALA A 84 35.24 17.70 26.39
C ALA A 84 33.92 17.43 25.63
N ILE A 85 32.78 17.83 26.20
CA ILE A 85 31.46 17.75 25.54
C ILE A 85 31.36 18.78 24.42
N PHE A 86 31.81 20.02 24.68
CA PHE A 86 31.83 21.07 23.67
C PHE A 86 32.70 20.69 22.46
N ALA A 87 33.87 20.08 22.69
CA ALA A 87 34.71 19.55 21.62
C ALA A 87 34.02 18.44 20.79
N LYS A 88 33.05 17.73 21.38
CA LYS A 88 32.22 16.71 20.72
C LYS A 88 30.85 17.24 20.27
N ARG A 89 30.59 18.56 20.29
CA ARG A 89 29.28 19.11 19.88
C ARG A 89 28.87 18.65 18.47
N ASP A 90 29.81 18.66 17.53
CA ASP A 90 29.55 18.31 16.13
C ASP A 90 29.18 16.83 16.00
N TYR A 91 29.66 15.98 16.92
CA TYR A 91 29.26 14.58 17.01
C TYR A 91 27.81 14.46 17.47
N PHE A 92 27.41 15.15 18.54
CA PHE A 92 26.03 15.10 19.04
C PHE A 92 25.04 15.65 18.02
N THR A 93 25.33 16.80 17.42
CA THR A 93 24.50 17.38 16.34
C THR A 93 24.37 16.39 15.18
N LYS A 94 25.47 15.81 14.71
CA LYS A 94 25.41 14.83 13.60
C LYS A 94 24.59 13.59 13.95
N VAL A 95 24.70 13.08 15.17
CA VAL A 95 23.91 11.92 15.62
C VAL A 95 22.43 12.28 15.63
N THR A 96 22.07 13.41 16.25
CA THR A 96 20.68 13.90 16.33
C THR A 96 20.09 14.12 14.95
N ASP A 97 20.77 14.87 14.08
CA ASP A 97 20.29 15.15 12.71
C ASP A 97 20.10 13.87 11.90
N SER A 98 21.02 12.91 12.02
CA SER A 98 20.93 11.63 11.29
C SER A 98 19.76 10.78 11.79
N LEU A 99 19.48 10.79 13.10
CA LEU A 99 18.37 10.05 13.67
C LEU A 99 17.04 10.72 13.36
N GLU A 100 16.94 12.04 13.47
CA GLU A 100 15.74 12.79 13.07
C GLU A 100 15.41 12.54 11.60
N PHE A 101 16.42 12.59 10.72
CA PHE A 101 16.25 12.27 9.30
C PHE A 101 15.80 10.81 9.07
N LEU A 102 16.38 9.86 9.81
CA LEU A 102 15.98 8.45 9.76
C LEU A 102 14.52 8.27 10.18
N LEU A 103 14.10 8.92 11.26
CA LEU A 103 12.73 8.83 11.77
C LEU A 103 11.74 9.49 10.82
N ASP A 104 12.06 10.66 10.29
CA ASP A 104 11.22 11.34 9.30
C ASP A 104 11.06 10.49 8.02
N SER A 105 12.16 9.92 7.53
CA SER A 105 12.15 8.99 6.38
C SER A 105 11.30 7.75 6.66
N PHE A 106 11.41 7.18 7.87
CA PHE A 106 10.62 6.03 8.29
C PHE A 106 9.12 6.37 8.34
N PHE A 107 8.72 7.42 9.06
CA PHE A 107 7.31 7.80 9.17
C PHE A 107 6.71 8.18 7.81
N THR A 108 7.46 8.91 6.99
CA THR A 108 7.02 9.28 5.64
C THR A 108 6.77 8.03 4.78
N SER A 109 7.67 7.04 4.81
CA SER A 109 7.52 5.82 4.02
C SER A 109 6.35 4.95 4.52
N VAL A 110 6.16 4.85 5.84
CA VAL A 110 5.05 4.10 6.44
C VAL A 110 3.69 4.76 6.13
N GLN A 111 3.58 6.08 6.27
CA GLN A 111 2.33 6.80 6.02
C GLN A 111 1.94 6.86 4.53
N ARG A 112 2.92 6.77 3.62
CA ARG A 112 2.69 6.74 2.16
C ARG A 112 1.86 5.53 1.72
N VAL A 113 1.82 4.44 2.49
CA VAL A 113 1.12 3.20 2.12
C VAL A 113 -0.41 3.41 2.06
N LYS A 114 -0.99 3.20 0.87
CA LYS A 114 -2.45 3.25 0.64
C LYS A 114 -3.21 2.23 1.47
N LEU A 115 -4.39 2.62 1.95
CA LEU A 115 -5.25 1.81 2.83
C LEU A 115 -5.54 0.41 2.24
N GLU A 116 -5.77 0.30 0.93
CA GLU A 116 -6.16 -0.96 0.31
C GLU A 116 -5.06 -2.04 0.33
N VAL A 117 -3.80 -1.63 0.47
CA VAL A 117 -2.64 -2.54 0.48
C VAL A 117 -1.96 -2.63 1.84
N ARG A 118 -2.34 -1.80 2.83
CA ARG A 118 -1.76 -1.78 4.19
C ARG A 118 -1.67 -3.16 4.85
N PRO A 119 -2.68 -4.05 4.76
CA PRO A 119 -2.58 -5.39 5.35
C PRO A 119 -1.38 -6.21 4.84
N LEU A 120 -1.01 -6.06 3.57
CA LEU A 120 0.14 -6.75 2.97
C LEU A 120 1.48 -6.21 3.46
N PHE A 121 1.53 -4.92 3.83
CA PHE A 121 2.73 -4.26 4.33
C PHE A 121 2.92 -4.40 5.84
N LEU A 122 1.96 -5.01 6.54
CA LEU A 122 2.02 -5.13 7.99
C LEU A 122 3.21 -6.00 8.47
N PRO A 123 3.54 -7.16 7.86
CA PRO A 123 4.72 -7.91 8.25
C PRO A 123 6.04 -7.15 8.02
N PRO A 124 6.29 -6.53 6.85
CA PRO A 124 7.44 -5.64 6.67
C PRO A 124 7.50 -4.48 7.68
N LEU A 125 6.34 -3.89 8.03
CA LEU A 125 6.26 -2.78 8.98
C LEU A 125 6.69 -3.20 10.40
N VAL A 126 6.18 -4.33 10.89
CA VAL A 126 6.53 -4.86 12.23
C VAL A 126 8.02 -5.12 12.31
N ARG A 127 8.60 -5.64 11.22
CA ARG A 127 10.03 -5.89 11.12
C ARG A 127 10.86 -4.60 11.08
N LEU A 128 10.50 -3.62 10.27
CA LEU A 128 11.20 -2.32 10.30
C LEU A 128 11.13 -1.69 11.69
N THR A 129 9.99 -1.87 12.35
CA THR A 129 9.78 -1.38 13.71
C THR A 129 10.67 -2.13 14.71
N SER A 130 10.82 -3.46 14.59
CA SER A 130 11.75 -4.22 15.45
C SER A 130 13.21 -3.83 15.24
N MET A 131 13.60 -3.39 14.04
CA MET A 131 14.93 -2.81 13.80
C MET A 131 15.18 -1.51 14.58
N LEU A 132 14.16 -0.81 15.05
CA LEU A 132 14.31 0.38 15.90
C LEU A 132 14.48 0.01 17.40
N HIS A 133 14.15 -1.22 17.79
CA HIS A 133 14.23 -1.68 19.19
C HIS A 133 15.65 -1.61 19.80
N PRO A 134 16.75 -1.96 19.09
CA PRO A 134 18.10 -1.83 19.64
C PRO A 134 18.46 -0.39 20.04
N ALA A 135 17.93 0.61 19.33
CA ALA A 135 18.14 2.01 19.67
C ALA A 135 17.34 2.50 20.88
N LEU A 136 16.30 1.75 21.28
CA LEU A 136 15.51 2.00 22.49
C LEU A 136 16.05 1.30 23.73
N SER A 137 16.89 0.28 23.59
CA SER A 137 17.24 -0.63 24.69
C SER A 137 18.75 -0.77 24.94
N ILE A 138 19.58 -0.74 23.90
CA ILE A 138 21.00 -1.11 24.00
C ILE A 138 21.92 0.05 23.65
N LEU A 139 21.58 0.84 22.63
CA LEU A 139 22.47 1.89 22.13
C LEU A 139 22.42 3.14 23.01
N GLN A 140 23.54 3.45 23.64
CA GLN A 140 23.76 4.67 24.43
C GLN A 140 24.52 5.73 23.63
N TRP A 141 24.50 6.99 24.06
CA TRP A 141 25.20 8.10 23.39
C TRP A 141 26.74 7.92 23.32
N THR A 142 27.29 7.06 24.17
CA THR A 142 28.72 6.72 24.25
C THR A 142 29.16 5.66 23.24
N ASP A 143 28.22 4.91 22.65
CA ASP A 143 28.53 3.78 21.77
C ASP A 143 28.97 4.22 20.39
N ARG A 144 29.98 3.53 19.83
CA ARG A 144 30.42 3.75 18.44
C ARG A 144 29.52 3.07 17.40
N GLY A 145 28.58 2.23 17.85
CA GLY A 145 27.71 1.41 17.01
C GLY A 145 26.59 2.16 16.28
N TRP A 146 26.28 3.40 16.71
CA TRP A 146 25.16 4.16 16.15
C TRP A 146 25.26 4.39 14.63
N LYS A 147 26.47 4.57 14.08
CA LYS A 147 26.66 4.78 12.63
C LYS A 147 26.27 3.54 11.82
N SER A 148 26.64 2.36 12.31
CA SER A 148 26.31 1.10 11.65
C SER A 148 24.81 0.85 11.75
N PHE A 149 24.22 1.13 12.90
CA PHE A 149 22.79 1.08 13.13
C PHE A 149 22.02 1.99 12.17
N VAL A 150 22.31 3.30 12.15
CA VAL A 150 21.65 4.27 11.28
C VAL A 150 21.76 3.85 9.82
N ARG A 151 22.96 3.48 9.35
CA ARG A 151 23.14 3.01 7.97
C ARG A 151 22.32 1.76 7.67
N HIS A 152 22.25 0.81 8.59
CA HIS A 152 21.50 -0.43 8.39
C HIS A 152 19.99 -0.16 8.33
N THR A 153 19.47 0.67 9.24
CA THR A 153 18.06 1.05 9.27
C THR A 153 17.69 1.94 8.07
N GLU A 154 18.55 2.87 7.65
CA GLU A 154 18.33 3.68 6.44
C GLU A 154 18.21 2.80 5.18
N VAL A 155 19.06 1.80 5.04
CA VAL A 155 18.98 0.85 3.91
C VAL A 155 17.68 0.04 3.98
N ALA A 156 17.27 -0.40 5.17
CA ALA A 156 16.01 -1.11 5.35
C ALA A 156 14.79 -0.25 4.98
N VAL A 157 14.76 1.01 5.43
CA VAL A 157 13.70 1.98 5.10
C VAL A 157 13.68 2.25 3.60
N LYS A 158 14.84 2.41 2.95
CA LYS A 158 14.93 2.59 1.48
C LYS A 158 14.41 1.37 0.72
N ASN A 159 14.75 0.16 1.15
CA ASN A 159 14.26 -1.07 0.51
C ASN A 159 12.73 -1.18 0.64
N PHE A 160 12.19 -0.84 1.82
CA PHE A 160 10.74 -0.77 2.02
C PHE A 160 10.08 0.29 1.13
N ASP A 161 10.67 1.48 1.00
CA ASP A 161 10.14 2.53 0.13
C ASP A 161 10.11 2.14 -1.35
N VAL A 162 11.15 1.41 -1.81
CA VAL A 162 11.19 0.82 -3.15
C VAL A 162 10.06 -0.21 -3.32
N LEU A 163 9.83 -1.08 -2.32
CA LEU A 163 8.74 -2.05 -2.34
C LEU A 163 7.37 -1.34 -2.41
N VAL A 164 7.15 -0.34 -1.56
CA VAL A 164 5.92 0.46 -1.54
C VAL A 164 5.67 1.10 -2.90
N THR A 165 6.70 1.72 -3.49
CA THR A 165 6.61 2.35 -4.81
C THR A 165 6.26 1.33 -5.88
N ARG A 166 6.93 0.17 -5.90
CA ARG A 166 6.67 -0.89 -6.90
C ARG A 166 5.25 -1.46 -6.79
N VAL A 167 4.79 -1.77 -5.58
CA VAL A 167 3.43 -2.29 -5.35
C VAL A 167 2.39 -1.24 -5.74
N HIS A 168 2.60 0.03 -5.39
CA HIS A 168 1.67 1.11 -5.78
C HIS A 168 1.61 1.29 -7.30
N ASP A 169 2.73 1.15 -7.99
CA ASP A 169 2.79 1.29 -9.44
C ASP A 169 2.00 0.16 -10.14
N ILE A 170 2.21 -1.09 -9.71
CA ILE A 170 1.43 -2.25 -10.20
C ILE A 170 -0.05 -2.07 -9.87
N TYR A 171 -0.36 -1.67 -8.63
CA TYR A 171 -1.73 -1.47 -8.18
C TYR A 171 -2.48 -0.41 -8.99
N THR A 172 -1.86 0.75 -9.22
CA THR A 172 -2.51 1.86 -9.93
C THR A 172 -2.59 1.63 -11.43
N ASN A 173 -1.47 1.25 -12.05
CA ASN A 173 -1.35 1.22 -13.50
C ASN A 173 -1.74 -0.13 -14.11
N ARG A 174 -1.56 -1.25 -13.39
CA ARG A 174 -1.84 -2.59 -13.93
C ARG A 174 -3.12 -3.23 -13.39
N ILE A 175 -3.57 -2.85 -12.19
CA ILE A 175 -4.86 -3.29 -11.65
C ILE A 175 -5.94 -2.25 -11.97
N LEU A 176 -5.87 -1.06 -11.37
CA LEU A 176 -6.97 -0.08 -11.48
C LEU A 176 -7.18 0.45 -12.90
N GLN A 177 -6.11 0.83 -13.60
CA GLN A 177 -6.22 1.36 -14.96
C GLN A 177 -6.70 0.28 -15.96
N VAL A 178 -6.27 -0.98 -15.80
CA VAL A 178 -6.75 -2.08 -16.65
C VAL A 178 -8.23 -2.34 -16.40
N LEU A 179 -8.68 -2.40 -15.13
CA LEU A 179 -10.10 -2.52 -14.77
C LEU A 179 -10.95 -1.35 -15.31
N ALA A 180 -10.42 -0.13 -15.27
CA ALA A 180 -11.08 1.03 -15.88
C ALA A 180 -11.18 0.87 -17.41
N SER A 181 -10.12 0.41 -18.06
CA SER A 181 -10.12 0.18 -19.51
C SER A 181 -11.04 -0.97 -19.93
N MET A 182 -11.27 -1.98 -19.08
CA MET A 182 -12.23 -3.06 -19.33
C MET A 182 -13.67 -2.51 -19.43
N GLN A 183 -14.01 -1.50 -18.61
CA GLN A 183 -15.34 -0.87 -18.64
C GLN A 183 -15.64 -0.13 -19.94
N THR A 184 -14.60 0.24 -20.71
CA THR A 184 -14.74 0.97 -21.98
C THR A 184 -14.86 0.06 -23.21
N VAL A 185 -14.71 -1.26 -23.04
CA VAL A 185 -14.83 -2.21 -24.14
C VAL A 185 -16.29 -2.25 -24.60
N SER A 186 -16.53 -2.02 -25.90
CA SER A 186 -17.86 -2.13 -26.49
C SER A 186 -18.10 -3.57 -26.95
N LEU A 187 -19.22 -4.17 -26.52
CA LEU A 187 -19.67 -5.48 -27.01
C LEU A 187 -20.59 -5.37 -28.22
N HIS A 188 -20.90 -4.16 -28.65
CA HIS A 188 -21.86 -3.90 -29.71
C HIS A 188 -21.25 -2.97 -30.75
N VAL A 189 -21.64 -3.21 -32.00
CA VAL A 189 -21.24 -2.41 -33.15
C VAL A 189 -22.53 -2.00 -33.86
N LEU A 190 -22.67 -0.70 -34.10
CA LEU A 190 -23.82 -0.10 -34.76
C LEU A 190 -23.33 0.68 -35.98
N PRO A 191 -24.17 0.83 -37.04
CA PRO A 191 -23.79 1.62 -38.20
C PRO A 191 -23.43 3.05 -37.81
N GLU A 192 -22.31 3.54 -38.34
CA GLU A 192 -21.93 4.93 -38.20
C GLU A 192 -22.99 5.85 -38.84
N PRO A 193 -23.15 7.09 -38.37
CA PRO A 193 -24.21 7.97 -38.86
C PRO A 193 -24.20 8.31 -40.36
N GLN A 194 -23.10 7.98 -41.04
CA GLN A 194 -22.86 8.27 -42.47
C GLN A 194 -22.77 6.99 -43.32
N SER A 195 -22.91 5.80 -42.72
CA SER A 195 -22.87 4.51 -43.42
C SER A 195 -24.26 4.10 -43.90
N ASP A 196 -24.29 3.31 -44.97
CA ASP A 196 -25.51 2.64 -45.42
C ASP A 196 -26.05 1.69 -44.33
N PRO A 197 -27.38 1.54 -44.20
CA PRO A 197 -28.00 0.58 -43.29
C PRO A 197 -27.58 -0.85 -43.59
N TRP A 198 -27.50 -1.69 -42.57
CA TRP A 198 -27.06 -3.07 -42.73
C TRP A 198 -28.20 -4.01 -43.08
N THR A 199 -27.88 -5.10 -43.76
CA THR A 199 -28.77 -6.25 -43.83
C THR A 199 -28.79 -6.98 -42.48
N VAL A 200 -29.86 -7.76 -42.22
CA VAL A 200 -29.99 -8.55 -40.98
C VAL A 200 -28.79 -9.50 -40.78
N LYS A 201 -28.29 -10.09 -41.87
CA LYS A 201 -27.10 -10.97 -41.84
C LYS A 201 -25.84 -10.21 -41.48
N GLN A 202 -25.56 -9.08 -42.14
CA GLN A 202 -24.40 -8.25 -41.82
C GLN A 202 -24.44 -7.74 -40.38
N PHE A 203 -25.62 -7.40 -39.86
CA PHE A 203 -25.77 -7.02 -38.45
C PHE A 203 -25.37 -8.16 -37.51
N LEU A 204 -25.84 -9.39 -37.76
CA LEU A 204 -25.47 -10.55 -36.95
C LEU A 204 -23.98 -10.87 -37.04
N ASP A 205 -23.40 -10.86 -38.25
CA ASP A 205 -21.98 -11.12 -38.47
C ASP A 205 -21.10 -10.07 -37.77
N ASN A 206 -21.48 -8.78 -37.86
CA ASN A 206 -20.75 -7.70 -37.20
C ASN A 206 -20.85 -7.77 -35.68
N ILE A 207 -22.03 -8.12 -35.14
CA ILE A 207 -22.20 -8.32 -33.69
C ILE A 207 -21.41 -9.54 -33.24
N ASP A 208 -21.46 -10.65 -33.97
CA ASP A 208 -20.71 -11.87 -33.63
C ASP A 208 -19.20 -11.58 -33.58
N GLN A 209 -18.66 -10.96 -34.64
CA GLN A 209 -17.24 -10.56 -34.69
C GLN A 209 -16.87 -9.57 -33.57
N ALA A 210 -17.73 -8.59 -33.27
CA ALA A 210 -17.51 -7.66 -32.17
C ALA A 210 -17.51 -8.36 -30.81
N THR A 211 -18.43 -9.29 -30.59
CA THR A 211 -18.53 -10.05 -29.35
C THR A 211 -17.35 -11.01 -29.17
N GLN A 212 -16.86 -11.63 -30.23
CA GLN A 212 -15.67 -12.47 -30.20
C GLN A 212 -14.41 -11.64 -29.89
N SER A 213 -14.19 -10.55 -30.62
CA SER A 213 -13.05 -9.66 -30.39
C SER A 213 -13.09 -9.04 -28.98
N ALA A 214 -14.28 -8.67 -28.49
CA ALA A 214 -14.44 -8.16 -27.15
C ALA A 214 -14.24 -9.23 -26.06
N ALA A 215 -14.64 -10.49 -26.32
CA ALA A 215 -14.37 -11.61 -25.41
C ALA A 215 -12.87 -11.86 -25.27
N GLU A 216 -12.13 -11.88 -26.38
CA GLU A 216 -10.68 -12.03 -26.40
C GLU A 216 -9.98 -10.89 -25.65
N GLU A 217 -10.38 -9.64 -25.92
CA GLU A 217 -9.79 -8.47 -25.26
C GLU A 217 -10.12 -8.40 -23.76
N LEU A 218 -11.36 -8.75 -23.36
CA LEU A 218 -11.74 -8.82 -21.95
C LEU A 218 -11.03 -9.97 -21.23
N ASN A 219 -10.84 -11.11 -21.89
CA ASN A 219 -10.08 -12.23 -21.33
C ASN A 219 -8.60 -11.86 -21.13
N ARG A 220 -7.98 -11.23 -22.14
CA ARG A 220 -6.61 -10.72 -22.05
C ARG A 220 -6.45 -9.73 -20.91
N LYS A 221 -7.37 -8.77 -20.77
CA LYS A 221 -7.35 -7.80 -19.67
C LYS A 221 -7.60 -8.46 -18.31
N SER A 222 -8.51 -9.42 -18.22
CA SER A 222 -8.75 -10.19 -17.00
C SER A 222 -7.47 -10.88 -16.51
N LEU A 223 -6.76 -11.55 -17.43
CA LEU A 223 -5.50 -12.23 -17.12
C LEU A 223 -4.40 -11.24 -16.70
N MET A 224 -4.31 -10.07 -17.35
CA MET A 224 -3.36 -9.03 -16.93
C MET A 224 -3.60 -8.55 -15.49
N VAL A 225 -4.86 -8.47 -15.05
CA VAL A 225 -5.20 -8.11 -13.66
C VAL A 225 -4.87 -9.27 -12.72
N GLU A 226 -5.14 -10.52 -13.10
CA GLU A 226 -4.76 -11.71 -12.32
C GLU A 226 -3.23 -11.75 -12.10
N GLU A 227 -2.45 -11.65 -13.19
CA GLU A 227 -0.99 -11.60 -13.15
C GLU A 227 -0.46 -10.43 -12.30
N ALA A 228 -1.10 -9.26 -12.37
CA ALA A 228 -0.71 -8.10 -11.56
C ALA A 228 -1.01 -8.31 -10.06
N VAL A 229 -2.11 -8.99 -9.72
CA VAL A 229 -2.42 -9.35 -8.33
C VAL A 229 -1.41 -10.37 -7.81
N GLU A 230 -1.10 -11.42 -8.59
CA GLU A 230 -0.10 -12.41 -8.19
C GLU A 230 1.30 -11.78 -8.06
N GLU A 231 1.70 -10.86 -8.96
CA GLU A 231 2.99 -10.17 -8.82
C GLU A 231 3.07 -9.34 -7.53
N VAL A 232 1.99 -8.65 -7.13
CA VAL A 232 1.97 -7.92 -5.85
C VAL A 232 2.18 -8.88 -4.67
N LEU A 233 1.53 -10.04 -4.69
CA LEU A 233 1.66 -11.04 -3.63
C LEU A 233 3.07 -11.65 -3.61
N ASP A 234 3.63 -11.96 -4.77
CA ASP A 234 4.99 -12.47 -4.91
C ASP A 234 6.06 -11.47 -4.45
N LEU A 235 5.85 -10.17 -4.68
CA LEU A 235 6.78 -9.14 -4.21
C LEU A 235 6.83 -9.06 -2.69
N VAL A 236 5.67 -9.12 -2.05
CA VAL A 236 5.57 -9.13 -0.58
C VAL A 236 6.18 -10.43 -0.02
N LYS A 237 5.92 -11.56 -0.67
CA LYS A 237 6.50 -12.88 -0.33
C LYS A 237 8.02 -12.89 -0.45
N LYS A 238 8.55 -12.37 -1.56
CA LYS A 238 9.99 -12.33 -1.82
C LYS A 238 10.73 -11.43 -0.85
N GLU A 239 10.15 -10.28 -0.50
CA GLU A 239 10.72 -9.43 0.55
C GLU A 239 10.74 -10.19 1.88
N ALA A 240 9.65 -10.84 2.28
CA ALA A 240 9.65 -11.68 3.49
C ALA A 240 10.80 -12.72 3.49
N GLU A 241 11.09 -13.35 2.36
CA GLU A 241 12.20 -14.32 2.21
C GLU A 241 13.60 -13.70 2.27
N ILE A 242 13.86 -12.61 1.52
CA ILE A 242 15.15 -11.90 1.53
C ILE A 242 15.52 -11.49 2.97
N TRP A 243 14.50 -11.09 3.71
CA TRP A 243 14.60 -10.65 5.07
C TRP A 243 14.77 -11.85 6.03
N LYS A 244 14.11 -13.00 5.83
CA LYS A 244 14.35 -14.24 6.59
C LYS A 244 15.81 -14.72 6.45
N ALA A 245 16.37 -14.67 5.24
CA ALA A 245 17.76 -15.05 5.00
C ALA A 245 18.78 -14.19 5.78
N ASN A 246 18.42 -12.94 6.11
CA ASN A 246 19.28 -12.02 6.85
C ASN A 246 19.20 -12.18 8.38
N ASN A 247 18.17 -12.85 8.92
CA ASN A 247 17.99 -13.08 10.36
C ASN A 247 17.60 -14.54 10.62
N ALA A 248 18.59 -15.36 10.99
CA ALA A 248 18.43 -16.81 11.16
C ALA A 248 17.63 -17.24 12.42
N ASP A 249 17.27 -16.30 13.31
CA ASP A 249 16.59 -16.61 14.56
C ASP A 249 15.13 -16.16 14.55
N SER A 250 14.26 -17.17 14.65
CA SER A 250 12.88 -17.12 15.15
C SER A 250 11.88 -16.24 14.39
N ASP A 251 11.22 -16.80 13.37
CA ASP A 251 9.86 -16.36 13.03
C ASP A 251 9.07 -17.48 12.34
N THR A 252 8.35 -18.26 13.15
CA THR A 252 7.36 -19.26 12.70
C THR A 252 6.20 -18.61 11.93
N PHE A 253 5.95 -17.32 12.13
CA PHE A 253 4.90 -16.57 11.44
C PHE A 253 5.15 -16.42 9.93
N PHE A 254 6.38 -16.08 9.55
CA PHE A 254 6.73 -15.93 8.14
C PHE A 254 6.69 -17.27 7.40
N ASP A 255 7.00 -18.39 8.07
CA ASP A 255 6.85 -19.74 7.50
C ASP A 255 5.40 -20.04 7.10
N THR A 256 4.41 -19.63 7.90
CA THR A 256 2.98 -19.86 7.58
C THR A 256 2.52 -19.07 6.36
N LEU A 257 3.00 -17.84 6.16
CA LEU A 257 2.74 -17.04 4.95
C LEU A 257 3.32 -17.69 3.68
N LEU A 258 4.45 -18.38 3.81
CA LEU A 258 5.14 -19.05 2.71
C LEU A 258 4.53 -20.40 2.36
N ASP A 259 3.99 -21.12 3.35
CA ASP A 259 3.45 -22.47 3.21
C ASP A 259 1.98 -22.48 2.74
N GLU A 260 1.12 -21.56 3.23
CA GLU A 260 -0.27 -21.44 2.73
C GLU A 260 -0.36 -20.88 1.30
N THR A 261 0.68 -20.17 0.84
CA THR A 261 0.77 -19.76 -0.57
C THR A 261 1.21 -20.90 -1.49
N SER A 262 1.67 -22.02 -0.94
CA SER A 262 2.20 -23.18 -1.70
C SER A 262 1.38 -24.46 -1.49
N SER A 263 0.57 -24.58 -0.43
CA SER A 263 -0.20 -25.78 -0.13
C SER A 263 -1.52 -25.50 0.62
N ASN A 264 -2.59 -26.12 0.09
CA ASN A 264 -3.96 -26.23 0.64
C ASN A 264 -4.90 -25.01 0.61
N VAL A 265 -5.58 -24.85 -0.53
CA VAL A 265 -7.03 -24.58 -0.50
C VAL A 265 -7.70 -25.83 0.07
N SER A 266 -8.07 -25.78 1.35
CA SER A 266 -8.98 -26.78 1.91
C SER A 266 -10.27 -26.80 1.10
N LYS A 267 -10.65 -28.01 0.65
CA LYS A 267 -11.83 -28.33 -0.16
C LYS A 267 -13.06 -27.46 0.16
N PRO A 268 -13.87 -27.09 -0.86
CA PRO A 268 -15.17 -26.49 -0.62
C PRO A 268 -16.07 -27.55 0.03
N SER A 269 -16.34 -27.41 1.32
CA SER A 269 -17.43 -28.12 1.96
C SER A 269 -18.72 -27.67 1.27
N GLN A 270 -19.34 -28.57 0.52
CA GLN A 270 -20.73 -28.47 0.09
C GLN A 270 -21.60 -28.23 1.33
N ALA A 271 -21.96 -26.98 1.58
CA ALA A 271 -23.09 -26.61 2.41
C ALA A 271 -24.14 -26.01 1.46
N ALA A 272 -25.34 -26.55 1.58
CA ALA A 272 -26.48 -26.29 0.74
C ALA A 272 -26.79 -24.79 0.57
N ILE A 273 -27.34 -24.47 -0.60
CA ILE A 273 -27.97 -23.21 -0.91
C ILE A 273 -29.16 -23.04 0.04
N GLU A 274 -29.01 -22.21 1.08
CA GLU A 274 -30.13 -21.57 1.77
C GLU A 274 -29.97 -20.04 1.70
N PRO A 275 -31.02 -19.30 1.31
CA PRO A 275 -30.94 -17.86 1.17
C PRO A 275 -31.15 -17.21 2.54
N SER A 276 -30.07 -16.96 3.27
CA SER A 276 -30.10 -16.07 4.43
C SER A 276 -29.28 -14.82 4.14
N GLY A 277 -29.98 -13.69 4.04
CA GLY A 277 -29.36 -12.38 3.92
C GLY A 277 -28.53 -12.07 5.15
N THR A 278 -27.22 -11.99 4.96
CA THR A 278 -26.33 -11.24 5.87
C THR A 278 -25.57 -10.23 5.01
N PRO A 279 -25.54 -8.95 5.40
CA PRO A 279 -24.79 -7.96 4.65
C PRO A 279 -23.31 -8.30 4.76
N THR A 280 -22.58 -8.15 3.66
CA THR A 280 -21.11 -8.15 3.58
C THR A 280 -20.53 -7.42 4.79
N GLN A 281 -20.02 -8.17 5.77
CA GLN A 281 -19.30 -7.60 6.90
C GLN A 281 -17.95 -7.13 6.35
N GLN A 282 -17.86 -5.83 6.10
CA GLN A 282 -16.61 -5.16 5.78
C GLN A 282 -15.63 -5.48 6.91
N GLN A 283 -14.60 -6.28 6.64
CA GLN A 283 -13.56 -6.56 7.63
C GLN A 283 -12.99 -5.22 8.12
N ASP A 284 -13.04 -5.03 9.44
CA ASP A 284 -12.60 -3.79 10.07
C ASP A 284 -11.07 -3.77 10.12
N TRP A 285 -10.47 -3.11 9.14
CA TRP A 285 -9.03 -2.93 9.05
C TRP A 285 -8.51 -1.80 9.94
N SER A 286 -9.35 -1.20 10.79
CA SER A 286 -8.99 -0.06 11.64
C SER A 286 -7.77 -0.35 12.52
N SER A 287 -7.67 -1.56 13.08
CA SER A 287 -6.51 -1.99 13.88
C SER A 287 -5.22 -2.06 13.04
N VAL A 288 -5.31 -2.46 11.77
CA VAL A 288 -4.16 -2.44 10.86
C VAL A 288 -3.80 -1.00 10.52
N TYR A 289 -4.79 -0.17 10.18
CA TYR A 289 -4.55 1.23 9.84
C TYR A 289 -3.88 1.98 10.98
N GLU A 290 -4.31 1.74 12.22
CA GLU A 290 -3.71 2.32 13.42
C GLU A 290 -2.24 1.94 13.60
N CYS A 291 -1.81 0.74 13.17
CA CYS A 291 -0.39 0.38 13.16
C CYS A 291 0.44 1.23 12.18
N PHE A 292 -0.13 1.68 11.07
CA PHE A 292 0.55 2.57 10.13
C PHE A 292 0.53 4.03 10.60
N GLU A 293 -0.52 4.45 11.30
CA GLU A 293 -0.58 5.80 11.90
C GLU A 293 0.35 5.91 13.12
N ASN A 294 0.45 4.85 13.92
CA ASN A 294 1.27 4.78 15.14
C ASN A 294 2.13 3.50 15.18
N PRO A 295 3.21 3.42 14.40
CA PRO A 295 4.08 2.23 14.35
C PRO A 295 4.73 1.92 15.70
N GLN A 296 4.89 2.93 16.55
CA GLN A 296 5.36 2.82 17.93
C GLN A 296 4.50 1.97 18.86
N ASN A 297 3.24 1.68 18.53
CA ASN A 297 2.45 0.70 19.26
C ASN A 297 3.03 -0.72 19.09
N LEU A 298 3.61 -1.03 17.93
CA LEU A 298 4.25 -2.33 17.66
C LEU A 298 5.55 -2.52 18.49
N LEU A 299 6.20 -1.42 18.89
CA LEU A 299 7.36 -1.44 19.80
C LEU A 299 6.95 -1.82 21.23
N ARG A 300 5.76 -1.37 21.67
CA ARG A 300 5.25 -1.67 23.02
C ARG A 300 4.79 -3.12 23.17
N THR A 301 4.40 -3.76 22.08
CA THR A 301 3.91 -5.15 22.05
C THR A 301 5.04 -6.18 21.94
N GLY A 302 6.31 -5.77 22.07
CA GLY A 302 7.45 -6.70 22.04
C GLY A 302 7.84 -7.16 20.64
N GLY A 303 7.52 -6.39 19.60
CA GLY A 303 7.99 -6.64 18.23
C GLY A 303 7.30 -7.76 17.47
N GLY A 304 6.25 -8.37 18.03
CA GLY A 304 5.45 -9.42 17.40
C GLY A 304 4.02 -8.99 17.04
N LEU A 305 3.47 -9.58 15.98
CA LEU A 305 2.05 -9.48 15.65
C LEU A 305 1.23 -10.38 16.58
N SER A 306 0.05 -9.92 17.02
CA SER A 306 -0.89 -10.79 17.72
C SER A 306 -1.38 -11.91 16.78
N LYS A 307 -1.73 -13.08 17.33
CA LYS A 307 -2.25 -14.19 16.51
C LYS A 307 -3.45 -13.79 15.65
N ALA A 308 -4.32 -12.92 16.18
CA ALA A 308 -5.44 -12.36 15.42
C ALA A 308 -4.96 -11.50 14.23
N MET A 309 -3.92 -10.69 14.42
CA MET A 309 -3.35 -9.87 13.35
C MET A 309 -2.60 -10.70 12.30
N GLN A 310 -1.98 -11.80 12.71
CA GLN A 310 -1.37 -12.77 11.81
C GLN A 310 -2.42 -13.42 10.89
N GLU A 311 -3.53 -13.88 11.48
CA GLU A 311 -4.67 -14.41 10.72
C GLU A 311 -5.29 -13.35 9.80
N MET A 312 -5.33 -12.08 10.22
CA MET A 312 -5.79 -10.97 9.37
C MET A 312 -4.91 -10.77 8.13
N VAL A 313 -3.58 -10.87 8.25
CA VAL A 313 -2.68 -10.75 7.09
C VAL A 313 -2.84 -11.93 6.12
N LEU A 314 -2.95 -13.16 6.64
CA LEU A 314 -3.19 -14.35 5.81
C LEU A 314 -4.54 -14.24 5.07
N ASN A 315 -5.57 -13.80 5.79
CA ASN A 315 -6.87 -13.51 5.18
C ASN A 315 -6.77 -12.41 4.13
N ALA A 316 -5.93 -11.37 4.32
CA ALA A 316 -5.78 -10.29 3.32
C ALA A 316 -5.24 -10.79 1.98
N VAL A 317 -4.33 -11.77 1.99
CA VAL A 317 -3.77 -12.37 0.76
C VAL A 317 -4.86 -13.10 -0.03
N SER A 318 -5.62 -13.98 0.65
CA SER A 318 -6.74 -14.70 0.03
C SER A 318 -7.85 -13.74 -0.42
N GLU A 319 -8.17 -12.74 0.42
CA GLU A 319 -9.21 -11.77 0.15
C GLU A 319 -8.84 -10.84 -1.01
N MET A 320 -7.56 -10.51 -1.22
CA MET A 320 -7.14 -9.71 -2.39
C MET A 320 -7.45 -10.41 -3.71
N ARG A 321 -7.13 -11.71 -3.83
CA ARG A 321 -7.47 -12.52 -5.01
C ARG A 321 -8.97 -12.55 -5.23
N ARG A 322 -9.72 -12.86 -4.17
CA ARG A 322 -11.19 -12.96 -4.22
C ARG A 322 -11.85 -11.63 -4.57
N TYR A 323 -11.35 -10.53 -4.01
CA TYR A 323 -11.87 -9.19 -4.23
C TYR A 323 -11.73 -8.78 -5.69
N TYR A 324 -10.53 -8.91 -6.27
CA TYR A 324 -10.31 -8.51 -7.66
C TYR A 324 -10.96 -9.46 -8.67
N SER A 325 -11.02 -10.76 -8.38
CA SER A 325 -11.82 -11.70 -9.16
C SER A 325 -13.31 -11.28 -9.21
N ARG A 326 -13.90 -10.96 -8.04
CA ARG A 326 -15.27 -10.42 -7.99
C ARG A 326 -15.40 -9.09 -8.71
N LYS A 327 -14.39 -8.22 -8.62
CA LYS A 327 -14.38 -6.92 -9.29
C LYS A 327 -14.39 -7.06 -10.81
N VAL A 328 -13.65 -8.03 -11.35
CA VAL A 328 -13.69 -8.36 -12.78
C VAL A 328 -15.09 -8.82 -13.18
N ILE A 329 -15.73 -9.68 -12.39
CA ILE A 329 -17.12 -10.11 -12.65
C ILE A 329 -18.08 -8.91 -12.66
N ASP A 330 -17.97 -8.01 -11.69
CA ASP A 330 -18.78 -6.79 -11.63
C ASP A 330 -18.60 -5.92 -12.88
N VAL A 331 -17.36 -5.80 -13.37
CA VAL A 331 -17.04 -5.07 -14.61
C VAL A 331 -17.68 -5.75 -15.82
N LEU A 332 -17.59 -7.08 -15.94
CA LEU A 332 -18.22 -7.84 -17.03
C LEU A 332 -19.75 -7.64 -17.05
N ILE A 333 -20.39 -7.71 -15.87
CA ILE A 333 -21.83 -7.45 -15.73
C ILE A 333 -22.16 -6.02 -16.19
N LYS A 334 -21.35 -5.03 -15.78
CA LYS A 334 -21.54 -3.63 -16.13
C LYS A 334 -21.40 -3.38 -17.63
N VAL A 335 -20.38 -3.95 -18.27
CA VAL A 335 -20.13 -3.83 -19.72
C VAL A 335 -21.26 -4.50 -20.53
N THR A 336 -21.71 -5.67 -20.08
CA THR A 336 -22.83 -6.40 -20.69
C THR A 336 -24.13 -5.59 -20.61
N ARG A 337 -24.49 -5.08 -19.41
CA ARG A 337 -25.68 -4.22 -19.24
C ARG A 337 -25.59 -2.96 -20.09
N THR A 338 -24.43 -2.30 -20.12
CA THR A 338 -24.24 -1.05 -20.87
C THR A 338 -24.43 -1.28 -22.37
N SER A 339 -23.91 -2.39 -22.91
CA SER A 339 -24.07 -2.74 -24.32
C SER A 339 -25.52 -3.09 -24.68
N LEU A 340 -26.19 -3.89 -23.84
CA LEU A 340 -27.61 -4.21 -24.02
C LEU A 340 -28.51 -2.97 -23.91
N ASP A 341 -28.24 -2.07 -22.96
CA ASP A 341 -28.98 -0.83 -22.80
C ASP A 341 -28.79 0.09 -24.01
N THR A 342 -27.60 0.12 -24.61
CA THR A 342 -27.33 0.93 -25.80
C THR A 342 -28.10 0.39 -27.01
N LEU A 343 -28.09 -0.93 -27.21
CA LEU A 343 -28.87 -1.60 -28.25
C LEU A 343 -30.38 -1.36 -28.03
N ARG A 344 -30.87 -1.56 -26.81
CA ARG A 344 -32.28 -1.32 -26.45
C ARG A 344 -32.71 0.12 -26.74
N ARG A 345 -31.94 1.13 -26.31
CA ARG A 345 -32.26 2.54 -26.56
C ARG A 345 -32.32 2.86 -28.05
N ARG A 346 -31.45 2.24 -28.85
CA ARG A 346 -31.42 2.44 -30.30
C ARG A 346 -32.71 2.02 -31.01
N PHE A 347 -33.40 1.00 -30.51
CA PHE A 347 -34.64 0.49 -31.12
C PHE A 347 -35.94 0.97 -30.45
N ILE A 348 -35.87 1.64 -29.28
CA ILE A 348 -37.05 2.17 -28.57
C ILE A 348 -37.25 3.68 -28.82
N LEU A 349 -36.18 4.45 -29.01
CA LEU A 349 -36.28 5.91 -29.13
C LEU A 349 -36.72 6.32 -30.54
N ASN A 350 -37.88 6.98 -30.62
CA ASN A 350 -38.49 7.45 -31.88
C ASN A 350 -37.82 8.70 -32.49
N THR A 351 -36.83 9.29 -31.81
CA THR A 351 -36.15 10.52 -32.26
C THR A 351 -34.64 10.34 -32.29
N GLY A 352 -34.06 10.41 -33.50
CA GLY A 352 -32.68 10.91 -33.66
C GLY A 352 -31.50 9.95 -33.91
N PRO A 353 -31.65 8.65 -34.22
CA PRO A 353 -30.51 7.88 -34.76
C PRO A 353 -30.69 7.34 -36.20
N PRO A 354 -29.61 7.14 -36.96
CA PRO A 354 -29.65 6.58 -38.32
C PRO A 354 -30.25 5.17 -38.38
N PRO A 355 -30.92 4.82 -39.50
CA PRO A 355 -31.52 3.50 -39.70
C PRO A 355 -30.47 2.38 -39.59
N VAL A 356 -30.81 1.33 -38.82
CA VAL A 356 -29.90 0.20 -38.59
C VAL A 356 -30.09 -0.90 -39.65
N PHE A 357 -31.34 -1.16 -40.04
CA PHE A 357 -31.69 -2.22 -40.97
C PHE A 357 -32.21 -1.67 -42.30
N LEU A 358 -31.79 -2.29 -43.40
CA LEU A 358 -32.41 -2.13 -44.71
C LEU A 358 -33.57 -3.15 -44.86
N LEU A 359 -34.77 -2.66 -45.14
CA LEU A 359 -35.97 -3.48 -45.34
C LEU A 359 -36.59 -3.17 -46.71
N ASP A 360 -36.78 -4.21 -47.54
CA ASP A 360 -37.41 -4.07 -48.86
C ASP A 360 -38.91 -4.39 -48.77
N ALA A 361 -39.76 -3.47 -49.23
CA ALA A 361 -41.18 -3.75 -49.40
C ALA A 361 -41.44 -4.34 -50.80
N LYS A 362 -41.89 -5.60 -50.86
CA LYS A 362 -42.23 -6.31 -52.10
C LYS A 362 -43.74 -6.49 -52.21
N LEU A 363 -44.29 -6.15 -53.37
CA LEU A 363 -45.71 -6.30 -53.66
C LEU A 363 -46.02 -7.76 -54.05
N LYS A 364 -46.77 -8.48 -53.21
CA LYS A 364 -47.34 -9.80 -53.54
C LYS A 364 -48.86 -9.66 -53.52
N ILE A 365 -49.43 -9.24 -54.65
CA ILE A 365 -50.84 -8.88 -54.77
C ILE A 365 -51.75 -9.95 -54.11
N PRO A 366 -52.70 -9.54 -53.25
CA PRO A 366 -53.11 -8.16 -52.93
C PRO A 366 -52.34 -7.52 -51.75
N SER A 367 -51.37 -8.20 -51.13
CA SER A 367 -50.69 -7.72 -49.92
C SER A 367 -49.26 -7.20 -50.19
N VAL A 368 -48.84 -6.23 -49.39
CA VAL A 368 -47.44 -5.78 -49.33
C VAL A 368 -46.73 -6.65 -48.30
N ILE A 369 -45.60 -7.26 -48.69
CA ILE A 369 -44.77 -8.08 -47.80
C ILE A 369 -43.45 -7.35 -47.59
N ILE A 370 -42.98 -7.26 -46.35
CA ILE A 370 -41.66 -6.72 -46.01
C ILE A 370 -40.65 -7.88 -46.04
N SER A 371 -39.52 -7.66 -46.69
CA SER A 371 -38.44 -8.63 -46.89
C SER A 371 -37.13 -7.99 -46.40
N PRO A 372 -36.49 -8.49 -45.32
CA PRO A 372 -36.91 -9.60 -44.46
C PRO A 372 -38.16 -9.28 -43.61
N PRO A 373 -38.95 -10.29 -43.20
CA PRO A 373 -40.10 -10.10 -42.33
C PRO A 373 -39.67 -9.56 -40.95
N LEU A 374 -40.59 -8.90 -40.25
CA LEU A 374 -40.30 -8.30 -38.95
C LEU A 374 -39.92 -9.36 -37.90
N GLU A 375 -40.47 -10.56 -38.01
CA GLU A 375 -40.11 -11.71 -37.19
C GLU A 375 -38.62 -12.07 -37.31
N GLU A 376 -38.04 -12.02 -38.52
CA GLU A 376 -36.61 -12.30 -38.75
C GLU A 376 -35.74 -11.22 -38.10
N VAL A 377 -36.15 -9.95 -38.17
CA VAL A 377 -35.45 -8.85 -37.51
C VAL A 377 -35.50 -9.02 -35.98
N GLN A 378 -36.65 -9.41 -35.43
CA GLN A 378 -36.81 -9.65 -33.99
C GLN A 378 -35.96 -10.83 -33.52
N GLU A 379 -35.92 -11.92 -34.29
CA GLU A 379 -35.06 -13.08 -34.00
C GLU A 379 -33.57 -12.71 -34.06
N ALA A 380 -33.16 -11.87 -35.00
CA ALA A 380 -31.80 -11.37 -35.08
C ALA A 380 -31.43 -10.51 -33.86
N LEU A 381 -32.33 -9.66 -33.37
CA LEU A 381 -32.09 -8.88 -32.14
C LEU A 381 -31.98 -9.77 -30.90
N ILE A 382 -32.78 -10.82 -30.80
CA ILE A 382 -32.67 -11.82 -29.73
C ILE A 382 -31.33 -12.54 -29.80
N THR A 383 -30.90 -12.92 -31.00
CA THR A 383 -29.63 -13.61 -31.24
C THR A 383 -28.43 -12.71 -30.90
N ALA A 384 -28.46 -11.45 -31.30
CA ALA A 384 -27.47 -10.45 -30.89
C ALA A 384 -27.40 -10.29 -29.35
N GLY A 385 -28.55 -10.25 -28.67
CA GLY A 385 -28.60 -10.24 -27.20
C GLY A 385 -27.97 -11.49 -26.57
N LYS A 386 -28.16 -12.67 -27.17
CA LYS A 386 -27.52 -13.92 -26.74
C LYS A 386 -26.00 -13.89 -26.94
N HIS A 387 -25.51 -13.37 -28.06
CA HIS A 387 -24.06 -13.21 -28.30
C HIS A 387 -23.44 -12.26 -27.26
N ILE A 388 -24.05 -11.09 -27.03
CA ILE A 388 -23.57 -10.10 -26.06
C ILE A 388 -23.53 -10.67 -24.63
N THR A 389 -24.58 -11.38 -24.21
CA THR A 389 -24.61 -12.03 -22.88
C THR A 389 -23.68 -13.25 -22.79
N GLY A 390 -23.34 -13.86 -23.92
CA GLY A 390 -22.41 -14.96 -24.03
C GLY A 390 -20.94 -14.56 -23.85
N VAL A 391 -20.58 -13.30 -24.09
CA VAL A 391 -19.19 -12.79 -23.99
C VAL A 391 -18.53 -13.14 -22.66
N ALA A 392 -19.26 -13.05 -21.54
CA ALA A 392 -18.73 -13.34 -20.22
C ALA A 392 -18.26 -14.80 -20.04
N LYS A 393 -18.79 -15.74 -20.85
CA LYS A 393 -18.35 -17.14 -20.84
C LYS A 393 -16.96 -17.34 -21.47
N GLY A 394 -16.53 -16.40 -22.31
CA GLY A 394 -15.20 -16.42 -22.94
C GLY A 394 -14.09 -15.87 -22.03
N VAL A 395 -14.41 -15.39 -20.83
CA VAL A 395 -13.44 -14.86 -19.86
C VAL A 395 -13.11 -15.95 -18.84
N ALA A 396 -11.83 -16.28 -18.72
CA ALA A 396 -11.34 -17.27 -17.78
C ALA A 396 -11.66 -16.88 -16.32
N GLN A 397 -12.06 -17.88 -15.52
CA GLN A 397 -12.16 -17.72 -14.07
C GLN A 397 -10.77 -17.85 -13.45
N TRP A 398 -10.49 -16.96 -12.50
CA TRP A 398 -9.22 -16.95 -11.79
C TRP A 398 -9.13 -18.20 -10.92
N THR A 399 -8.01 -18.91 -11.05
CA THR A 399 -7.78 -20.19 -10.35
C THR A 399 -6.93 -20.02 -9.09
N GLY A 400 -6.57 -18.77 -8.75
CA GLY A 400 -5.82 -18.48 -7.52
C GLY A 400 -4.38 -18.99 -7.56
N GLY A 401 -3.77 -19.07 -8.75
CA GLY A 401 -2.37 -19.47 -8.93
C GLY A 401 -2.16 -20.95 -9.28
N GLU A 402 -3.21 -21.76 -9.43
CA GLU A 402 -3.06 -23.06 -10.08
C GLU A 402 -2.80 -22.85 -11.57
N THR A 403 -1.56 -23.06 -12.02
CA THR A 403 -1.28 -23.22 -13.44
C THR A 403 -2.28 -24.22 -14.01
N GLN A 404 -3.16 -23.77 -14.92
CA GLN A 404 -3.97 -24.67 -15.73
C GLN A 404 -3.03 -25.54 -16.55
N THR A 405 -2.59 -26.67 -15.99
CA THR A 405 -2.04 -27.75 -16.79
C THR A 405 -3.18 -28.22 -17.68
N GLY A 406 -3.09 -27.89 -18.96
CA GLY A 406 -4.07 -28.24 -19.97
C GLY A 406 -4.40 -29.73 -19.93
N ALA A 407 -5.56 -30.05 -19.38
CA ALA A 407 -6.19 -31.36 -19.46
C ALA A 407 -7.62 -31.13 -19.97
N GLY A 408 -7.73 -30.79 -21.25
CA GLY A 408 -9.00 -30.47 -21.89
C GLY A 408 -8.88 -30.18 -23.38
N ALA A 409 -8.01 -30.90 -24.11
CA ALA A 409 -7.92 -30.77 -25.57
C ALA A 409 -7.41 -32.03 -26.30
N ALA A 410 -7.40 -33.22 -25.67
CA ALA A 410 -6.88 -34.43 -26.31
C ALA A 410 -7.71 -35.68 -25.96
N GLU A 411 -9.03 -35.64 -26.19
CA GLU A 411 -9.83 -36.88 -26.24
C GLU A 411 -11.07 -36.69 -27.12
N ALA A 412 -10.85 -36.43 -28.41
CA ALA A 412 -11.90 -36.49 -29.43
C ALA A 412 -11.28 -36.70 -30.83
N ALA A 413 -10.50 -37.78 -31.02
CA ALA A 413 -10.17 -38.29 -32.35
C ALA A 413 -9.57 -39.70 -32.26
N THR A 414 -10.40 -40.71 -32.10
CA THR A 414 -10.11 -42.07 -32.60
C THR A 414 -11.43 -42.74 -32.95
N ASP A 415 -11.80 -42.67 -34.22
CA ASP A 415 -12.81 -43.52 -34.83
C ASP A 415 -12.33 -44.98 -34.87
N PRO A 416 -13.23 -45.98 -34.74
CA PRO A 416 -12.92 -47.38 -34.96
C PRO A 416 -13.24 -47.76 -36.42
N ALA A 417 -12.25 -48.29 -37.14
CA ALA A 417 -12.50 -49.02 -38.38
C ALA A 417 -11.57 -50.24 -38.46
N VAL A 418 -12.17 -51.42 -38.26
CA VAL A 418 -11.78 -52.70 -38.90
C VAL A 418 -13.07 -53.34 -39.39
#